data_AF-A0A9W8DW50-F1
#
_entry.id   AF-A0A9W8DW50-F1
#
_cell.length_a   1.000
_cell.length_b   1.000
_cell.length_c   1.000
_cell.angle_alpha   90.00
_cell.angle_beta   90.00
_cell.angle_gamma   90.00
#
_symmetry.space_group_name_H-M   'P 1'
#
loop_
_entity.id
_entity.type
_entity.pdbx_description
1 polymer ?
#
loop_
_entity_poly.entity_id
_entity_poly.type
_entity_poly.pdbx_seq_one_letter_code
_entity_poly.pdbx_strand_id
1 'polypeptide(L)'
;MASITTYVDKPANDTQAQQTFPCYDYEGDISPKYDLTGPLVPVAIESGCVLTLPTNPYPSTNTSYEGSFVLLAREQMESHLCVHAGQALDDLSHVISRLSELGYPPVRVAVIAANSDSNQNFGSSDEEYFFDYESVKPAHVAFSLVGRDTARHLWSASTLAGPFIVRVVQDQGIWNRDRHSVWNKFRTALAWSSLVPLMVVGVVLIVQSIRVTGRWFSVQVFIFTGALMYLAGGLIAPISTTQNRAQVYCRYIAWMAGYICYSWVLLSWAVIIKKTQSPRFLKAIWAASYLGMAVMFFYAILNITLTIYPTTPGHQLKKWSSFIILPLTMLIQGVVLFFYGMRFLMFIKDSILFANIRVALRKVNYQLTP
;
A
#
# COMPACT_ATOMS: atom_id res chain seq x y z
N MET A 1 19.51 -17.95 0.54
CA MET A 1 18.10 -18.10 0.17
C MET A 1 17.42 -18.61 1.40
N ALA A 2 16.49 -17.84 1.94
CA ALA A 2 15.74 -18.27 3.10
C ALA A 2 14.81 -19.41 2.77
N SER A 3 14.53 -20.18 3.80
CA SER A 3 13.64 -21.30 3.67
C SER A 3 13.16 -21.80 5.02
N ILE A 4 11.95 -22.35 4.99
CA ILE A 4 11.51 -23.32 5.98
C ILE A 4 11.93 -24.68 5.45
N THR A 5 12.91 -25.28 6.11
CA THR A 5 13.29 -26.67 5.85
C THR A 5 12.57 -27.57 6.84
N THR A 6 11.80 -28.50 6.32
CA THR A 6 11.06 -29.47 7.12
C THR A 6 11.92 -30.71 7.41
N TYR A 7 12.00 -31.11 8.67
CA TYR A 7 12.62 -32.37 9.10
C TYR A 7 11.53 -33.33 9.58
N VAL A 8 11.33 -34.43 8.86
CA VAL A 8 10.44 -35.49 9.32
C VAL A 8 11.19 -36.32 10.36
N ASP A 9 10.85 -36.17 11.65
CA ASP A 9 11.32 -37.09 12.69
C ASP A 9 10.59 -38.43 12.53
N LYS A 10 11.17 -39.35 11.77
CA LYS A 10 10.85 -40.79 11.77
C LYS A 10 12.12 -41.60 12.01
N PRO A 11 12.03 -42.77 12.67
CA PRO A 11 13.21 -43.50 13.12
C PRO A 11 14.11 -43.98 11.97
N ALA A 12 15.35 -43.47 11.98
CA ALA A 12 16.65 -43.96 11.50
C ALA A 12 16.84 -44.68 10.14
N ASN A 13 15.82 -45.19 9.45
CA ASN A 13 16.03 -46.13 8.33
C ASN A 13 15.46 -45.72 6.97
N ASP A 14 14.85 -44.55 6.83
CA ASP A 14 14.49 -44.00 5.51
C ASP A 14 15.14 -42.63 5.34
N THR A 15 16.03 -42.50 4.36
CA THR A 15 16.50 -41.20 3.85
C THR A 15 15.32 -40.47 3.20
N GLN A 16 14.48 -39.83 4.02
CA GLN A 16 13.41 -38.97 3.52
C GLN A 16 13.99 -37.63 3.06
N ALA A 17 13.49 -37.18 1.91
CA ALA A 17 13.89 -35.93 1.28
C ALA A 17 13.54 -34.75 2.19
N GLN A 18 14.54 -33.99 2.63
CA GLN A 18 14.35 -32.67 3.21
C GLN A 18 13.62 -31.80 2.19
N GLN A 19 12.45 -31.28 2.56
CA GLN A 19 11.73 -30.33 1.72
C GLN A 19 12.03 -28.91 2.22
N THR A 20 12.26 -28.02 1.28
CA THR A 20 12.70 -26.66 1.55
C THR A 20 11.74 -25.72 0.85
N PHE A 21 11.01 -24.93 1.63
CA PHE A 21 10.01 -23.99 1.14
C PHE A 21 10.54 -22.56 1.28
N PRO A 22 10.49 -21.73 0.24
CA PRO A 22 10.86 -20.32 0.37
C PRO A 22 9.96 -19.59 1.36
N CYS A 23 10.56 -18.73 2.18
CA CYS A 23 9.86 -17.81 3.07
C CYS A 23 10.53 -16.45 3.04
N TYR A 24 9.77 -15.39 3.31
CA TYR A 24 10.28 -14.01 3.34
C TYR A 24 9.85 -13.30 4.61
N ASP A 25 10.63 -12.35 5.08
CA ASP A 25 10.19 -11.45 6.12
C ASP A 25 9.04 -10.58 5.62
N TYR A 26 8.13 -10.29 6.53
CA TYR A 26 7.06 -9.35 6.27
C TYR A 26 7.63 -7.95 5.94
N GLU A 27 6.92 -7.20 5.10
CA GLU A 27 7.41 -5.89 4.66
C GLU A 27 7.57 -4.94 5.85
N GLY A 28 8.76 -4.39 6.05
CA GLY A 28 9.07 -3.45 7.13
C GLY A 28 9.56 -4.10 8.42
N ASP A 29 9.62 -5.44 8.49
CA ASP A 29 10.17 -6.14 9.65
C ASP A 29 11.70 -5.94 9.76
N ILE A 30 12.16 -5.45 10.91
CA ILE A 30 13.57 -5.18 11.23
C ILE A 30 14.09 -6.14 12.32
N SER A 31 13.61 -7.38 12.30
CA SER A 31 14.05 -8.40 13.26
C SER A 31 15.53 -8.77 13.05
N PRO A 32 16.31 -9.00 14.13
CA PRO A 32 17.69 -9.48 14.03
C PRO A 32 17.81 -10.76 13.21
N LYS A 33 19.00 -10.99 12.63
CA LYS A 33 19.23 -12.18 11.79
C LYS A 33 18.88 -13.47 12.55
N TYR A 34 17.96 -14.29 12.04
CA TYR A 34 17.60 -15.57 12.66
C TYR A 34 17.82 -16.78 11.74
N ASP A 35 18.28 -17.88 12.35
CA ASP A 35 18.45 -19.21 11.77
C ASP A 35 18.16 -20.21 12.91
N LEU A 36 16.89 -20.56 13.07
CA LEU A 36 16.39 -21.24 14.27
C LEU A 36 15.83 -22.60 13.89
N THR A 37 15.98 -23.57 14.78
CA THR A 37 15.35 -24.89 14.65
C THR A 37 14.43 -25.14 15.83
N GLY A 38 13.26 -25.71 15.58
CA GLY A 38 12.24 -25.91 16.60
C GLY A 38 10.90 -26.41 16.09
N PRO A 39 9.94 -26.65 16.99
CA PRO A 39 8.62 -27.12 16.63
C PRO A 39 7.80 -26.02 15.93
N LEU A 40 7.19 -26.38 14.80
CA LEU A 40 6.13 -25.62 14.14
C LEU A 40 4.78 -26.04 14.74
N VAL A 41 4.06 -25.07 15.30
CA VAL A 41 2.76 -25.27 15.94
C VAL A 41 1.68 -24.60 15.10
N PRO A 42 0.79 -25.36 14.45
CA PRO A 42 -0.36 -24.79 13.77
C PRO A 42 -1.36 -24.26 14.80
N VAL A 43 -1.76 -23.00 14.66
CA VAL A 43 -2.69 -22.33 15.57
C VAL A 43 -3.95 -21.99 14.81
N ALA A 44 -5.07 -22.58 15.23
CA ALA A 44 -6.34 -22.40 14.55
C ALA A 44 -6.90 -21.01 14.84
N ILE A 45 -7.72 -20.50 13.92
CA ILE A 45 -8.37 -19.20 14.05
C ILE A 45 -9.87 -19.46 14.12
N GLU A 46 -10.55 -18.87 15.10
CA GLU A 46 -11.99 -18.99 15.33
C GLU A 46 -12.75 -17.74 14.90
N SER A 47 -14.08 -17.79 15.02
CA SER A 47 -14.95 -16.64 14.76
C SER A 47 -14.54 -15.44 15.60
N GLY A 48 -14.43 -14.27 14.97
CA GLY A 48 -13.95 -13.05 15.63
C GLY A 48 -12.43 -12.90 15.60
N CYS A 49 -11.72 -13.72 14.83
CA CYS A 49 -10.26 -13.66 14.65
C CYS A 49 -9.45 -13.95 15.92
N VAL A 50 -10.03 -14.77 16.79
CA VAL A 50 -9.39 -15.23 18.03
C VAL A 50 -8.56 -16.48 17.71
N LEU A 51 -7.37 -16.58 18.29
CA LEU A 51 -6.50 -17.73 18.08
C LEU A 51 -6.90 -18.84 19.07
N THR A 52 -7.16 -20.05 18.57
CA THR A 52 -7.41 -21.21 19.41
C THR A 52 -6.15 -21.51 20.22
N LEU A 53 -6.31 -21.55 21.54
CA LEU A 53 -5.20 -21.87 22.44
C LEU A 53 -4.76 -23.34 22.28
N PRO A 54 -3.46 -23.60 22.11
CA PRO A 54 -2.96 -24.97 22.07
C PRO A 54 -3.26 -25.69 23.39
N THR A 55 -3.53 -26.99 23.30
CA THR A 55 -3.89 -27.84 24.44
C THR A 55 -2.89 -28.97 24.67
N ASN A 56 -2.18 -29.40 23.63
CA ASN A 56 -1.25 -30.51 23.70
C ASN A 56 0.07 -30.06 24.34
N PRO A 57 0.56 -30.72 25.40
CA PRO A 57 1.85 -30.42 25.99
C PRO A 57 2.99 -30.75 25.02
N TYR A 58 4.09 -30.00 25.12
CA TYR A 58 5.29 -30.31 24.37
C TYR A 58 5.88 -31.63 24.88
N PRO A 59 6.17 -32.62 24.02
CA PRO A 59 6.79 -33.85 24.46
C PRO A 59 8.14 -33.54 25.09
N SER A 60 8.34 -33.98 26.33
CA SER A 60 9.61 -33.91 27.04
C SER A 60 10.69 -34.63 26.23
N THR A 61 11.42 -33.89 25.40
CA THR A 61 12.57 -34.39 24.64
C THR A 61 13.85 -33.87 25.30
N ASN A 62 14.93 -34.66 25.24
CA ASN A 62 16.26 -34.22 25.70
C ASN A 62 16.89 -33.17 24.78
N THR A 63 16.19 -32.77 23.71
CA THR A 63 16.68 -31.82 22.70
C THR A 63 16.25 -30.41 23.08
N SER A 64 17.20 -29.55 23.40
CA SER A 64 16.93 -28.13 23.63
C SER A 64 16.83 -27.39 22.29
N TYR A 65 15.65 -26.89 21.94
CA TYR A 65 15.45 -26.03 20.78
C TYR A 65 15.53 -24.55 21.16
N GLU A 66 16.06 -23.72 20.26
CA GLU A 66 16.29 -22.29 20.51
C GLU A 66 14.99 -21.44 20.46
N GLY A 67 13.94 -21.99 19.87
CA GLY A 67 12.62 -21.36 19.79
C GLY A 67 11.56 -22.28 19.21
N SER A 68 10.32 -21.82 19.24
CA SER A 68 9.17 -22.43 18.56
C SER A 68 8.60 -21.47 17.52
N PHE A 69 7.81 -22.02 16.60
CA PHE A 69 7.22 -21.27 15.50
C PHE A 69 5.72 -21.47 15.49
N VAL A 70 4.96 -20.40 15.27
CA VAL A 70 3.50 -20.46 15.15
C VAL A 70 3.13 -20.34 13.69
N LEU A 71 2.30 -21.25 13.16
CA LEU A 71 1.79 -21.19 11.80
C LEU A 71 0.34 -20.69 11.79
N LEU A 72 0.08 -19.63 11.02
CA LEU A 72 -1.25 -19.07 10.79
C LEU A 72 -1.65 -19.25 9.32
N ALA A 73 -2.69 -20.05 9.08
CA ALA A 73 -3.19 -20.34 7.73
C ALA A 73 -4.15 -19.24 7.23
N ARG A 74 -3.99 -18.82 5.97
CA ARG A 74 -4.80 -17.75 5.37
C ARG A 74 -6.23 -18.19 5.11
N GLU A 75 -6.42 -19.46 4.76
CA GLU A 75 -7.74 -20.07 4.60
C GLU A 75 -8.61 -19.90 5.84
N GLN A 76 -8.01 -20.05 7.02
CA GLN A 76 -8.73 -19.94 8.29
C GLN A 76 -9.07 -18.49 8.63
N MET A 77 -8.16 -17.56 8.29
CA MET A 77 -8.46 -16.13 8.36
C MET A 77 -9.65 -15.79 7.46
N GLU A 78 -9.64 -16.25 6.21
CA GLU A 78 -10.71 -16.00 5.24
C GLU A 78 -12.04 -16.63 5.68
N SER A 79 -12.04 -17.87 6.16
CA SER A 79 -13.26 -18.56 6.59
C SER A 79 -13.93 -17.91 7.80
N HIS A 80 -13.15 -17.22 8.63
CA HIS A 80 -13.64 -16.50 9.82
C HIS A 80 -13.70 -14.99 9.64
N LEU A 81 -13.63 -14.51 8.39
CA LEU A 81 -13.77 -13.10 8.00
C LEU A 81 -12.71 -12.17 8.62
N CYS A 82 -11.51 -12.69 8.87
CA CYS A 82 -10.35 -11.92 9.28
C CYS A 82 -9.72 -11.23 8.07
N VAL A 83 -9.88 -9.92 8.03
CA VAL A 83 -9.55 -9.13 6.84
C VAL A 83 -8.03 -8.97 6.73
N HIS A 84 -7.34 -8.78 7.86
CA HIS A 84 -5.89 -8.59 7.93
C HIS A 84 -5.27 -9.51 8.97
N ALA A 85 -4.02 -9.94 8.73
CA ALA A 85 -3.28 -10.78 9.67
C ALA A 85 -3.15 -10.14 11.06
N GLY A 86 -3.07 -8.80 11.13
CA GLY A 86 -3.05 -8.03 12.37
C GLY A 86 -4.16 -8.40 13.37
N GLN A 87 -5.38 -8.65 12.89
CA GLN A 87 -6.51 -9.01 13.76
C GLN A 87 -6.31 -10.36 14.46
N ALA A 88 -5.71 -11.32 13.76
CA ALA A 88 -5.36 -12.61 14.35
C ALA A 88 -4.14 -12.49 15.27
N LEU A 89 -3.23 -11.55 14.99
CA LEU A 89 -2.00 -11.36 15.75
C LEU A 89 -2.20 -10.63 17.08
N ASP A 90 -3.29 -9.88 17.26
CA ASP A 90 -3.67 -9.27 18.54
C ASP A 90 -3.68 -10.29 19.69
N ASP A 91 -4.14 -11.51 19.41
CA ASP A 91 -4.27 -12.59 20.38
C ASP A 91 -3.01 -13.47 20.49
N LEU A 92 -1.96 -13.17 19.71
CA LEU A 92 -0.74 -13.98 19.68
C LEU A 92 -0.04 -14.03 21.05
N SER A 93 -0.14 -12.96 21.85
CA SER A 93 0.44 -12.92 23.19
C SER A 93 -0.14 -13.98 24.13
N HIS A 94 -1.45 -14.28 24.02
CA HIS A 94 -2.12 -15.32 24.78
C HIS A 94 -1.65 -16.73 24.36
N VAL A 95 -1.48 -16.94 23.05
CA VAL A 95 -0.91 -18.18 22.50
C VAL A 95 0.52 -18.39 22.99
N ILE A 96 1.36 -17.35 22.98
CA ILE A 96 2.75 -17.43 23.46
C ILE A 96 2.78 -17.85 24.94
N SER A 97 1.97 -17.20 25.79
CA SER A 97 1.86 -17.55 27.21
C SER A 97 1.45 -19.01 27.38
N ARG A 98 0.43 -19.45 26.63
CA ARG A 98 -0.08 -20.81 26.72
C ARG A 98 0.93 -21.86 26.26
N LEU A 99 1.66 -21.60 25.19
CA LEU A 99 2.73 -22.48 24.72
C LEU A 99 3.83 -22.63 25.76
N SER A 100 4.20 -21.55 26.45
CA SER A 100 5.16 -21.59 27.55
C SER A 100 4.66 -22.47 28.71
N GLU A 101 3.38 -22.38 29.08
CA GLU A 101 2.78 -23.24 30.12
C GLU A 101 2.79 -24.72 29.74
N LEU A 102 2.64 -25.00 28.44
CA LEU A 102 2.67 -26.34 27.87
C LEU A 102 4.09 -26.90 27.67
N GLY A 103 5.13 -26.15 28.07
CA GLY A 103 6.53 -26.57 28.00
C GLY A 103 7.19 -26.40 26.64
N TYR A 104 6.59 -25.64 25.72
CA TYR A 104 7.24 -25.34 24.44
C TYR A 104 8.40 -24.35 24.63
N PRO A 105 9.43 -24.42 23.75
CA PRO A 105 10.43 -23.36 23.63
C PRO A 105 9.77 -21.99 23.34
N PRO A 106 10.44 -20.86 23.66
CA PRO A 106 9.88 -19.53 23.43
C PRO A 106 9.55 -19.32 21.95
N VAL A 107 8.39 -18.73 21.65
CA VAL A 107 8.01 -18.42 20.27
C VAL A 107 8.95 -17.35 19.72
N ARG A 108 9.59 -17.63 18.58
CA ARG A 108 10.55 -16.72 17.93
C ARG A 108 10.10 -16.25 16.55
N VAL A 109 9.30 -17.04 15.84
CA VAL A 109 8.80 -16.65 14.51
C VAL A 109 7.32 -17.02 14.38
N ALA A 110 6.51 -16.07 13.91
CA ALA A 110 5.18 -16.36 13.39
C ALA A 110 5.25 -16.51 11.87
N VAL A 111 4.90 -17.68 11.38
CA VAL A 111 4.82 -18.02 9.95
C VAL A 111 3.39 -17.78 9.49
N ILE A 112 3.21 -16.81 8.61
CA ILE A 112 1.92 -16.34 8.12
C ILE A 112 1.78 -16.76 6.66
N ALA A 113 0.63 -17.32 6.30
CA ALA A 113 0.31 -17.63 4.92
C ALA A 113 -0.03 -16.35 4.12
N ALA A 114 0.58 -16.19 2.95
CA ALA A 114 0.28 -15.12 2.00
C ALA A 114 -1.11 -15.29 1.37
N ASN A 115 -1.57 -14.24 0.67
CA ASN A 115 -2.77 -14.32 -0.17
C ASN A 115 -2.60 -15.19 -1.42
N SER A 116 -1.36 -15.39 -1.89
CA SER A 116 -1.05 -16.09 -3.15
C SER A 116 -0.56 -17.52 -2.94
N ASP A 117 -1.03 -18.44 -3.79
CA ASP A 117 -0.48 -19.80 -3.94
C ASP A 117 0.84 -19.73 -4.75
N SER A 118 1.89 -19.13 -4.19
CA SER A 118 3.18 -19.01 -4.86
C SER A 118 4.36 -18.98 -3.90
N ASN A 119 5.41 -19.71 -4.28
CA ASN A 119 6.69 -19.72 -3.59
C ASN A 119 7.68 -18.66 -4.09
N GLN A 120 7.25 -17.81 -5.04
CA GLN A 120 8.07 -16.76 -5.63
C GLN A 120 7.45 -15.38 -5.46
N ASN A 121 6.12 -15.28 -5.54
CA ASN A 121 5.39 -14.03 -5.44
C ASN A 121 4.40 -14.09 -4.26
N PHE A 122 4.74 -13.44 -3.15
CA PHE A 122 3.97 -13.50 -1.92
C PHE A 122 2.98 -12.33 -1.79
N GLY A 123 2.72 -11.61 -2.88
CA GLY A 123 1.78 -10.48 -2.95
C GLY A 123 2.48 -9.14 -3.12
N SER A 124 1.78 -8.05 -2.79
CA SER A 124 2.34 -6.70 -2.74
C SER A 124 2.18 -6.08 -1.36
N SER A 125 2.92 -5.00 -1.09
CA SER A 125 2.78 -4.15 0.10
C SER A 125 1.35 -3.66 0.35
N ASP A 126 0.53 -3.59 -0.70
CA ASP A 126 -0.86 -3.13 -0.63
C ASP A 126 -1.85 -4.23 -0.23
N GLU A 127 -1.41 -5.50 -0.22
CA GLU A 127 -2.21 -6.67 0.18
C GLU A 127 -1.89 -7.09 1.63
N GLU A 128 -0.68 -6.80 2.09
CA GLU A 128 -0.16 -7.16 3.41
C GLU A 128 0.39 -5.90 4.12
N TYR A 129 -0.49 -4.96 4.49
CA TYR A 129 -0.06 -3.66 5.01
C TYR A 129 0.76 -3.77 6.29
N PHE A 130 1.92 -3.11 6.29
CA PHE A 130 2.82 -3.04 7.44
C PHE A 130 2.16 -2.63 8.75
N PHE A 131 1.37 -1.56 8.73
CA PHE A 131 0.78 -0.99 9.93
C PHE A 131 -0.31 -1.88 10.54
N ASP A 132 -0.84 -2.86 9.81
CA ASP A 132 -1.84 -3.78 10.36
C ASP A 132 -1.22 -4.72 11.38
N TYR A 133 0.05 -5.11 11.20
CA TYR A 133 0.72 -6.03 12.10
C TYR A 133 1.76 -5.33 13.00
N GLU A 134 2.35 -4.20 12.59
CA GLU A 134 3.41 -3.53 13.36
C GLU A 134 2.95 -3.16 14.78
N SER A 135 1.71 -2.65 14.94
CA SER A 135 1.20 -2.20 16.24
C SER A 135 0.89 -3.35 17.22
N VAL A 136 0.72 -4.56 16.71
CA VAL A 136 0.28 -5.74 17.47
C VAL A 136 1.38 -6.79 17.59
N LYS A 137 2.50 -6.58 16.88
CA LYS A 137 3.64 -7.48 16.84
C LYS A 137 4.37 -7.52 18.20
N PRO A 138 4.52 -8.71 18.82
CA PRO A 138 5.38 -8.85 20.00
C PRO A 138 6.85 -8.58 19.65
N ALA A 139 7.55 -7.79 20.48
CA ALA A 139 8.91 -7.32 20.20
C ALA A 139 9.97 -8.44 20.00
N HIS A 140 9.72 -9.65 20.50
CA HIS A 140 10.64 -10.80 20.46
C HIS A 140 10.29 -11.85 19.39
N VAL A 141 9.24 -11.62 18.60
CA VAL A 141 8.77 -12.54 17.56
C VAL A 141 8.99 -11.90 16.20
N ALA A 142 9.67 -12.59 15.29
CA ALA A 142 9.79 -12.18 13.89
C ALA A 142 8.60 -12.67 13.07
N PHE A 143 8.16 -11.95 12.04
CA PHE A 143 7.07 -12.39 11.17
C PHE A 143 7.61 -12.79 9.79
N SER A 144 7.32 -14.04 9.42
CA SER A 144 7.71 -14.62 8.14
C SER A 144 6.47 -14.98 7.34
N LEU A 145 6.54 -14.80 6.03
CA LEU A 145 5.50 -15.03 5.06
C LEU A 145 5.86 -16.26 4.21
N VAL A 146 4.89 -17.16 4.03
CA VAL A 146 5.00 -18.33 3.14
C VAL A 146 3.86 -18.34 2.13
N GLY A 147 4.04 -19.02 0.99
CA GLY A 147 2.96 -19.19 0.01
C GLY A 147 1.76 -19.88 0.64
N ARG A 148 0.54 -19.56 0.19
CA ARG A 148 -0.70 -20.15 0.71
C ARG A 148 -0.73 -21.67 0.56
N ASP A 149 -0.23 -22.18 -0.56
CA ASP A 149 -0.04 -23.59 -0.86
C ASP A 149 0.95 -24.26 0.11
N THR A 150 2.08 -23.60 0.36
CA THR A 150 3.08 -24.03 1.33
C THR A 150 2.51 -24.07 2.74
N ALA A 151 1.78 -23.04 3.17
CA ALA A 151 1.14 -23.01 4.48
C ALA A 151 0.15 -24.15 4.65
N ARG A 152 -0.67 -24.44 3.64
CA ARG A 152 -1.61 -25.57 3.63
C ARG A 152 -0.88 -26.90 3.76
N HIS A 153 0.24 -27.05 3.06
CA HIS A 153 1.09 -28.24 3.18
C HIS A 153 1.66 -28.39 4.59
N LEU A 154 2.30 -27.35 5.14
CA LEU A 154 2.86 -27.34 6.50
C LEU A 154 1.78 -27.59 7.57
N TRP A 155 0.60 -27.00 7.39
CA TRP A 155 -0.54 -27.18 8.28
C TRP A 155 -1.01 -28.64 8.31
N SER A 156 -1.25 -29.23 7.14
CA SER A 156 -1.68 -30.63 7.03
C SER A 156 -0.62 -31.59 7.57
N ALA A 157 0.66 -31.34 7.29
CA ALA A 157 1.77 -32.15 7.81
C ALA A 157 1.83 -32.11 9.34
N SER A 158 1.70 -30.93 9.96
CA SER A 158 1.79 -30.79 11.41
C SER A 158 0.54 -31.28 12.15
N THR A 159 -0.64 -31.18 11.55
CA THR A 159 -1.88 -31.69 12.18
C THR A 159 -1.97 -33.22 12.15
N LEU A 160 -1.44 -33.87 11.11
CA LEU A 160 -1.49 -35.33 10.97
C LEU A 160 -0.39 -36.06 11.75
N ALA A 161 0.81 -35.47 11.84
CA ALA A 161 1.99 -36.12 12.43
C ALA A 161 2.40 -35.59 13.81
N GLY A 162 1.78 -34.49 14.29
CA GLY A 162 2.19 -33.79 15.50
C GLY A 162 3.06 -32.55 15.21
N PRO A 163 3.50 -31.82 16.25
CA PRO A 163 4.33 -30.62 16.09
C PRO A 163 5.59 -30.96 15.30
N PHE A 164 5.71 -30.36 14.13
CA PHE A 164 6.68 -30.75 13.12
C PHE A 164 7.97 -29.94 13.32
N ILE A 165 9.13 -30.59 13.41
CA ILE A 165 10.40 -29.86 13.59
C ILE A 165 10.81 -29.22 12.26
N VAL A 166 10.99 -27.90 12.29
CA VAL A 166 11.44 -27.13 11.14
C VAL A 166 12.67 -26.31 11.49
N ARG A 167 13.47 -25.99 10.47
CA ARG A 167 14.46 -24.92 10.53
C ARG A 167 13.96 -23.76 9.71
N VAL A 168 13.87 -22.59 10.33
CA VAL A 168 13.46 -21.34 9.68
C VAL A 168 14.69 -20.45 9.56
N VAL A 169 15.10 -20.21 8.32
CA VAL A 169 16.18 -19.27 7.98
C VAL A 169 15.57 -17.98 7.46
N GLN A 170 16.02 -16.83 7.94
CA GLN A 170 15.51 -15.54 7.50
C GLN A 170 15.90 -15.15 6.06
N ASP A 171 14.96 -14.56 5.30
CA ASP A 171 15.23 -13.68 4.15
C ASP A 171 14.60 -12.36 4.47
N GLN A 172 15.34 -11.28 4.28
CA GLN A 172 14.75 -9.94 4.29
C GLN A 172 13.61 -9.81 3.25
N GLY A 173 13.56 -10.70 2.25
CA GLY A 173 12.56 -10.64 1.19
C GLY A 173 12.85 -9.52 0.20
N ILE A 174 12.10 -9.50 -0.90
CA ILE A 174 12.35 -8.54 -1.97
C ILE A 174 12.03 -7.10 -1.55
N TRP A 175 11.00 -6.92 -0.70
CA TRP A 175 10.57 -5.60 -0.24
C TRP A 175 11.61 -4.95 0.67
N ASN A 176 12.09 -5.64 1.71
CA ASN A 176 13.08 -5.05 2.61
C ASN A 176 14.43 -4.88 1.90
N ARG A 177 14.81 -5.79 1.01
CA ARG A 177 16.01 -5.64 0.17
C ARG A 177 15.94 -4.41 -0.73
N ASP A 178 14.81 -4.20 -1.42
CA ASP A 178 14.62 -3.01 -2.25
C ASP A 178 14.65 -1.74 -1.39
N ARG A 179 14.01 -1.75 -0.21
CA ARG A 179 13.99 -0.62 0.71
C ARG A 179 15.37 -0.24 1.24
N HIS A 180 16.19 -1.23 1.59
CA HIS A 180 17.56 -1.00 2.03
C HIS A 180 18.52 -0.68 0.88
N SER A 181 18.11 -0.91 -0.37
CA SER A 181 18.94 -0.65 -1.55
C SER A 181 19.29 0.83 -1.67
N VAL A 182 20.52 1.08 -2.15
CA VAL A 182 20.99 2.44 -2.47
C VAL A 182 20.08 3.08 -3.52
N TRP A 183 19.55 2.28 -4.45
CA TRP A 183 18.65 2.75 -5.50
C TRP A 183 17.34 3.31 -4.93
N ASN A 184 16.69 2.59 -4.02
CA ASN A 184 15.44 3.09 -3.43
C ASN A 184 15.68 4.33 -2.55
N LYS A 185 16.79 4.37 -1.82
CA LYS A 185 17.21 5.57 -1.06
C LYS A 185 17.43 6.77 -1.99
N PHE A 186 18.14 6.57 -3.10
CA PHE A 186 18.36 7.60 -4.12
C PHE A 186 17.05 8.07 -4.74
N ARG A 187 16.17 7.15 -5.17
CA ARG A 187 14.85 7.47 -5.73
C ARG A 187 13.99 8.27 -4.76
N THR A 188 13.99 7.87 -3.48
CA THR A 188 13.26 8.58 -2.42
C THR A 188 13.81 9.99 -2.21
N ALA A 189 15.14 10.13 -2.13
CA ALA A 189 15.80 11.43 -2.02
C ALA A 189 15.53 12.33 -3.22
N LEU A 190 15.54 11.78 -4.44
CA LEU A 190 15.21 12.51 -5.67
C LEU A 190 13.75 12.96 -5.69
N ALA A 191 12.82 12.08 -5.28
CA ALA A 191 11.40 12.43 -5.16
C ALA A 191 11.23 13.61 -4.20
N TRP A 192 11.83 13.56 -3.01
CA TRP A 192 11.77 14.64 -2.03
C TRP A 192 12.42 15.93 -2.55
N SER A 193 13.60 15.83 -3.16
CA SER A 193 14.34 16.95 -3.72
C SER A 193 13.59 17.63 -4.87
N SER A 194 12.76 16.91 -5.62
CA SER A 194 11.94 17.48 -6.69
C SER A 194 10.67 18.19 -6.16
N LEU A 195 10.12 17.75 -5.04
CA LEU A 195 8.91 18.33 -4.45
C LEU A 195 9.19 19.65 -3.70
N VAL A 196 10.34 19.77 -3.03
CA VAL A 196 10.66 20.96 -2.22
C VAL A 196 10.70 22.26 -3.04
N PRO A 197 11.38 22.35 -4.21
CA PRO A 197 11.36 23.54 -5.04
C PRO A 197 9.95 23.90 -5.52
N LEU A 198 9.11 22.91 -5.86
CA LEU A 198 7.73 23.13 -6.26
C LEU A 198 6.90 23.72 -5.11
N MET A 199 7.15 23.29 -3.88
CA MET A 199 6.52 23.90 -2.70
C MET A 199 6.96 25.36 -2.51
N VAL A 200 8.26 25.67 -2.65
CA VAL A 200 8.75 27.04 -2.56
C VAL A 200 8.09 27.93 -3.63
N VAL A 201 8.01 27.44 -4.87
CA VAL A 201 7.32 28.14 -5.96
C VAL A 201 5.84 28.35 -5.62
N GLY A 202 5.15 27.33 -5.09
CA GLY A 202 3.75 27.45 -4.67
C GLY A 202 3.53 28.52 -3.61
N VAL A 203 4.41 28.62 -2.61
CA VAL A 203 4.35 29.67 -1.58
C VAL A 203 4.58 31.05 -2.19
N VAL A 204 5.57 31.20 -3.07
CA VAL A 204 5.84 32.46 -3.78
C VAL A 204 4.62 32.89 -4.61
N LEU A 205 3.98 31.96 -5.33
CA LEU A 205 2.79 32.24 -6.14
C LEU A 205 1.58 32.64 -5.29
N ILE A 206 1.41 32.08 -4.10
CA ILE A 206 0.38 32.53 -3.13
C ILE A 206 0.63 33.98 -2.73
N VAL A 207 1.85 34.30 -2.28
CA VAL A 207 2.23 35.65 -1.83
C VAL A 207 2.05 36.66 -2.97
N GLN A 208 2.49 36.32 -4.18
CA GLN A 208 2.31 37.16 -5.36
C GLN A 208 0.83 37.36 -5.70
N SER A 209 0.01 36.31 -5.67
CA SER A 209 -1.44 36.42 -5.92
C SER A 209 -2.13 37.32 -4.90
N ILE A 210 -1.80 37.19 -3.61
CA ILE A 210 -2.34 38.06 -2.55
C ILE A 210 -1.93 39.51 -2.78
N ARG A 211 -0.65 39.77 -3.12
CA ARG A 211 -0.15 41.12 -3.39
C ARG A 211 -0.82 41.77 -4.60
N VAL A 212 -1.02 41.02 -5.69
CA VAL A 212 -1.62 41.55 -6.92
C VAL A 212 -3.12 41.77 -6.77
N THR A 213 -3.83 40.85 -6.11
CA THR A 213 -5.30 40.94 -5.97
C THR A 213 -5.75 41.73 -4.75
N GLY A 214 -4.87 41.94 -3.77
CA GLY A 214 -5.20 42.53 -2.46
C GLY A 214 -6.13 41.66 -1.61
N ARG A 215 -6.37 40.39 -2.00
CA ARG A 215 -7.36 39.51 -1.37
C ARG A 215 -6.73 38.20 -0.96
N TRP A 216 -6.96 37.82 0.30
CA TRP A 216 -6.57 36.52 0.84
C TRP A 216 -7.46 35.39 0.31
N PHE A 217 -8.73 35.68 0.04
CA PHE A 217 -9.72 34.73 -0.46
C PHE A 217 -9.92 34.91 -1.97
N SER A 218 -8.96 34.42 -2.76
CA SER A 218 -9.06 34.38 -4.22
C SER A 218 -8.98 32.94 -4.70
N VAL A 219 -9.59 32.66 -5.87
CA VAL A 219 -9.56 31.34 -6.51
C VAL A 219 -8.12 30.84 -6.71
N GLN A 220 -7.21 31.75 -7.07
CA GLN A 220 -5.80 31.44 -7.31
C GLN A 220 -5.11 31.00 -6.02
N VAL A 221 -5.36 31.70 -4.91
CA VAL A 221 -4.81 31.34 -3.59
C VAL A 221 -5.32 29.96 -3.17
N PHE A 222 -6.60 29.64 -3.37
CA PHE A 222 -7.13 28.32 -3.06
C PHE A 222 -6.48 27.20 -3.90
N ILE A 223 -6.32 27.42 -5.22
CA ILE A 223 -5.66 26.45 -6.12
C ILE A 223 -4.23 26.18 -5.66
N PHE A 224 -3.44 27.23 -5.39
CA PHE A 224 -2.06 27.05 -4.95
C PHE A 224 -1.97 26.44 -3.55
N THR A 225 -2.87 26.79 -2.64
CA THR A 225 -2.91 26.21 -1.29
C THR A 225 -3.22 24.71 -1.34
N GLY A 226 -4.23 24.29 -2.10
CA GLY A 226 -4.52 22.85 -2.20
C GLY A 226 -3.46 22.08 -3.00
N ALA A 227 -2.77 22.72 -3.96
CA ALA A 227 -1.58 22.14 -4.58
C ALA A 227 -0.44 21.96 -3.57
N LEU A 228 -0.19 22.94 -2.68
CA LEU A 228 0.77 22.78 -1.58
C LEU A 228 0.38 21.66 -0.62
N MET A 229 -0.90 21.53 -0.28
CA MET A 229 -1.39 20.42 0.54
C MET A 229 -1.13 19.06 -0.13
N TYR A 230 -1.37 18.97 -1.44
CA TYR A 230 -1.08 17.76 -2.23
C TYR A 230 0.42 17.41 -2.18
N LEU A 231 1.30 18.39 -2.45
CA LEU A 231 2.75 18.19 -2.42
C LEU A 231 3.25 17.82 -1.02
N ALA A 232 2.74 18.48 0.02
CA ALA A 232 3.08 18.19 1.41
C ALA A 232 2.65 16.77 1.82
N GLY A 233 1.45 16.32 1.41
CA GLY A 233 1.02 14.94 1.62
C GLY A 233 1.94 13.92 0.94
N GLY A 234 2.46 14.25 -0.25
CA GLY A 234 3.44 13.42 -0.96
C GLY A 234 4.80 13.31 -0.24
N LEU A 235 5.19 14.32 0.53
CA LEU A 235 6.39 14.28 1.38
C LEU A 235 6.16 13.50 2.68
N ILE A 236 5.01 13.67 3.31
CA ILE A 236 4.66 13.00 4.58
C ILE A 236 4.45 11.49 4.37
N ALA A 237 3.84 11.11 3.25
CA ALA A 237 3.42 9.74 2.96
C ALA A 237 3.76 9.33 1.51
N PRO A 238 5.06 9.18 1.18
CA PRO A 238 5.49 8.82 -0.17
C PRO A 238 5.04 7.41 -0.56
N ILE A 239 4.68 7.21 -1.83
CA ILE A 239 4.02 5.99 -2.38
C ILE A 239 4.92 4.73 -2.29
N SER A 240 6.19 4.88 -1.92
CA SER A 240 7.19 3.80 -1.91
C SER A 240 7.77 3.46 -0.54
N THR A 241 7.21 3.99 0.55
CA THR A 241 7.67 3.69 1.90
C THR A 241 6.60 2.97 2.69
N THR A 242 6.99 2.32 3.78
CA THR A 242 6.02 1.92 4.80
C THR A 242 5.28 3.15 5.27
N GLN A 243 3.97 3.03 5.36
CA GLN A 243 3.10 4.10 5.81
C GLN A 243 2.38 3.62 7.05
N ASN A 244 2.28 4.46 8.07
CA ASN A 244 1.37 4.23 9.18
C ASN A 244 -0.04 4.74 8.84
N ARG A 245 -1.04 4.42 9.68
CA ARG A 245 -2.44 4.85 9.47
C ARG A 245 -2.58 6.37 9.29
N ALA A 246 -1.85 7.15 10.08
CA ALA A 246 -1.88 8.61 10.00
C ALA A 246 -1.35 9.14 8.65
N GLN A 247 -0.24 8.58 8.17
CA GLN A 247 0.32 8.88 6.85
C GLN A 247 -0.65 8.51 5.73
N VAL A 248 -1.33 7.37 5.84
CA VAL A 248 -2.37 6.97 4.88
C VAL A 248 -3.52 7.99 4.85
N TYR A 249 -4.01 8.48 5.99
CA TYR A 249 -5.03 9.54 6.04
C TYR A 249 -4.53 10.85 5.42
N CYS A 250 -3.34 11.30 5.82
CA CYS A 250 -2.74 12.51 5.27
C CYS A 250 -2.63 12.44 3.74
N ARG A 251 -2.22 11.28 3.20
CA ARG A 251 -2.14 11.04 1.75
C ARG A 251 -3.49 11.22 1.07
N TYR A 252 -4.54 10.56 1.53
CA TYR A 252 -5.85 10.63 0.87
C TYR A 252 -6.52 12.01 1.02
N ILE A 253 -6.32 12.70 2.15
CA ILE A 253 -6.76 14.09 2.32
C ILE A 253 -6.02 15.02 1.35
N ALA A 254 -4.71 14.86 1.23
CA ALA A 254 -3.88 15.62 0.29
C ALA A 254 -4.29 15.35 -1.16
N TRP A 255 -4.60 14.10 -1.51
CA TRP A 255 -5.14 13.73 -2.83
C TRP A 255 -6.47 14.42 -3.12
N MET A 256 -7.41 14.42 -2.17
CA MET A 256 -8.68 15.15 -2.34
C MET A 256 -8.44 16.64 -2.62
N ALA A 257 -7.58 17.29 -1.83
CA ALA A 257 -7.24 18.70 -2.05
C ALA A 257 -6.62 18.96 -3.43
N GLY A 258 -5.68 18.10 -3.85
CA GLY A 258 -5.03 18.19 -5.16
C GLY A 258 -6.01 18.03 -6.32
N TYR A 259 -6.90 17.03 -6.25
CA TYR A 259 -7.89 16.78 -7.31
C TYR A 259 -8.98 17.85 -7.38
N ILE A 260 -9.41 18.41 -6.24
CA ILE A 260 -10.31 19.56 -6.21
C ILE A 260 -9.64 20.74 -6.93
N CYS A 261 -8.37 21.03 -6.63
CA CYS A 261 -7.63 22.11 -7.29
C CYS A 261 -7.44 21.87 -8.79
N TYR A 262 -7.07 20.66 -9.19
CA TYR A 262 -6.96 20.26 -10.60
C TYR A 262 -8.29 20.48 -11.33
N SER A 263 -9.39 20.01 -10.76
CA SER A 263 -10.73 20.17 -11.34
C SER A 263 -11.13 21.64 -11.43
N TRP A 264 -10.79 22.44 -10.42
CA TRP A 264 -11.04 23.89 -10.43
C TRP A 264 -10.26 24.61 -11.53
N VAL A 265 -9.01 24.22 -11.78
CA VAL A 265 -8.20 24.74 -12.89
C VAL A 265 -8.87 24.40 -14.23
N LEU A 266 -9.28 23.15 -14.42
CA LEU A 266 -9.98 22.73 -15.65
C LEU A 266 -11.28 23.51 -15.88
N LEU A 267 -12.09 23.69 -14.83
CA LEU A 267 -13.33 24.46 -14.91
C LEU A 267 -13.05 25.95 -15.21
N SER A 268 -12.01 26.52 -14.62
CA SER A 268 -11.59 27.91 -14.88
C SER A 268 -11.19 28.10 -16.34
N TRP A 269 -10.42 27.15 -16.90
CA TRP A 269 -10.08 27.13 -18.33
C TRP A 269 -11.31 26.96 -19.22
N ALA A 270 -12.25 26.09 -18.83
CA ALA A 270 -13.50 25.88 -19.54
C ALA A 270 -14.34 27.16 -19.62
N VAL A 271 -14.38 27.96 -18.54
CA VAL A 271 -15.08 29.25 -18.51
C VAL A 271 -14.44 30.29 -19.43
N ILE A 272 -13.11 30.36 -19.49
CA ILE A 272 -12.40 31.29 -20.40
C ILE A 272 -12.76 30.97 -21.85
N ILE A 273 -12.73 29.69 -22.20
CA ILE A 273 -12.94 29.21 -23.57
C ILE A 273 -14.42 29.13 -23.96
N LYS A 274 -15.36 29.12 -22.99
CA LYS A 274 -16.79 29.34 -23.26
C LYS A 274 -17.02 30.58 -24.12
N LYS A 275 -16.18 31.61 -23.97
CA LYS A 275 -16.27 32.85 -24.75
C LYS A 275 -15.90 32.66 -26.23
N THR A 276 -15.29 31.54 -26.60
CA THR A 276 -14.77 31.28 -27.95
C THR A 276 -15.37 30.04 -28.62
N GLN A 277 -16.16 29.22 -27.91
CA GLN A 277 -16.64 27.92 -28.39
C GLN A 277 -18.12 27.64 -28.06
N SER A 278 -18.69 26.60 -28.68
CA SER A 278 -20.11 26.22 -28.55
C SER A 278 -20.52 25.79 -27.12
N PRO A 279 -21.72 26.16 -26.62
CA PRO A 279 -22.21 25.80 -25.29
C PRO A 279 -22.36 24.29 -25.03
N ARG A 280 -22.66 23.47 -26.07
CA ARG A 280 -22.79 22.02 -25.92
C ARG A 280 -21.46 21.38 -25.51
N PHE A 281 -20.37 21.96 -25.99
CA PHE A 281 -19.02 21.49 -25.73
C PHE A 281 -18.57 21.76 -24.29
N LEU A 282 -18.96 22.90 -23.74
CA LEU A 282 -18.73 23.25 -22.33
C LEU A 282 -19.39 22.25 -21.37
N LYS A 283 -20.61 21.81 -21.70
CA LYS A 283 -21.35 20.82 -20.90
C LYS A 283 -20.58 19.51 -20.77
N ALA A 284 -19.91 19.05 -21.84
CA ALA A 284 -19.12 17.83 -21.82
C ALA A 284 -17.88 17.96 -20.91
N ILE A 285 -17.16 19.09 -20.97
CA ILE A 285 -15.99 19.33 -20.10
C ILE A 285 -16.41 19.44 -18.64
N TRP A 286 -17.51 20.14 -18.36
CA TRP A 286 -18.08 20.21 -17.02
C TRP A 286 -18.44 18.81 -16.52
N ALA A 287 -19.21 18.05 -17.29
CA ALA A 287 -19.60 16.68 -16.91
C ALA A 287 -18.37 15.79 -16.65
N ALA A 288 -17.36 15.82 -17.52
CA ALA A 288 -16.13 15.04 -17.34
C ALA A 288 -15.33 15.47 -16.11
N SER A 289 -15.23 16.78 -15.84
CA SER A 289 -14.50 17.31 -14.67
C SER A 289 -15.21 16.96 -13.36
N TYR A 290 -16.54 17.11 -13.32
CA TYR A 290 -17.34 16.72 -12.16
C TYR A 290 -17.33 15.21 -11.93
N LEU A 291 -17.38 14.40 -13.00
CA LEU A 291 -17.27 12.94 -12.91
C LEU A 291 -15.90 12.54 -12.33
N GLY A 292 -14.80 13.08 -12.86
CA GLY A 292 -13.45 12.82 -12.35
C GLY A 292 -13.29 13.21 -10.89
N MET A 293 -13.77 14.40 -10.51
CA MET A 293 -13.76 14.88 -9.13
C MET A 293 -14.59 13.98 -8.20
N ALA A 294 -15.82 13.61 -8.59
CA ALA A 294 -16.69 12.76 -7.79
C ALA A 294 -16.06 11.38 -7.58
N VAL A 295 -15.56 10.74 -8.64
CA VAL A 295 -14.93 9.42 -8.55
C VAL A 295 -13.70 9.45 -7.63
N MET A 296 -12.86 10.49 -7.75
CA MET A 296 -11.70 10.65 -6.86
C MET A 296 -12.09 10.89 -5.40
N PHE A 297 -13.13 11.69 -5.16
CA PHE A 297 -13.63 11.96 -3.83
C PHE A 297 -14.20 10.69 -3.18
N PHE A 298 -15.05 9.95 -3.90
CA PHE A 298 -15.56 8.66 -3.46
C PHE A 298 -14.44 7.64 -3.22
N TYR A 299 -13.45 7.58 -4.12
CA TYR A 299 -12.30 6.71 -3.96
C TYR A 299 -11.48 7.05 -2.73
N ALA A 300 -11.21 8.34 -2.47
CA ALA A 300 -10.47 8.76 -1.29
C ALA A 300 -11.23 8.46 0.01
N ILE A 301 -12.53 8.74 0.06
CA ILE A 301 -13.38 8.39 1.21
C ILE A 301 -13.39 6.88 1.43
N LEU A 302 -13.59 6.09 0.36
CA LEU A 302 -13.56 4.62 0.45
C LEU A 302 -12.25 4.14 1.07
N ASN A 303 -11.10 4.66 0.63
CA ASN A 303 -9.81 4.26 1.20
C ASN A 303 -9.64 4.69 2.66
N ILE A 304 -10.08 5.89 3.04
CA ILE A 304 -10.06 6.33 4.44
C ILE A 304 -10.93 5.41 5.31
N THR A 305 -12.17 5.14 4.88
CA THR A 305 -13.10 4.28 5.60
C THR A 305 -12.55 2.86 5.74
N LEU A 306 -11.95 2.29 4.70
CA LEU A 306 -11.37 0.94 4.76
C LEU A 306 -10.10 0.84 5.60
N THR A 307 -9.43 1.96 5.84
CA THR A 307 -8.30 2.00 6.81
C THR A 307 -8.80 1.90 8.25
N ILE A 308 -10.03 2.35 8.54
CA ILE A 308 -10.65 2.28 9.88
C ILE A 308 -11.45 0.99 10.05
N TYR A 309 -12.28 0.67 9.05
CA TYR A 309 -13.24 -0.42 9.04
C TYR A 309 -12.96 -1.34 7.85
N PRO A 310 -11.90 -2.16 7.93
CA PRO A 310 -11.58 -3.10 6.89
C PRO A 310 -12.71 -4.12 6.78
N THR A 311 -13.26 -4.28 5.58
CA THR A 311 -14.31 -5.27 5.28
C THR A 311 -14.02 -5.91 3.94
N THR A 312 -14.30 -7.22 3.81
CA THR A 312 -14.16 -7.96 2.55
C THR A 312 -14.88 -7.31 1.36
N PRO A 313 -16.19 -6.96 1.43
CA PRO A 313 -16.87 -6.27 0.33
C PRO A 313 -16.25 -4.90 0.04
N GLY A 314 -15.76 -4.21 1.07
CA GLY A 314 -15.07 -2.94 0.93
C GLY A 314 -13.77 -3.04 0.14
N HIS A 315 -12.92 -4.02 0.44
CA HIS A 315 -11.68 -4.29 -0.31
C HIS A 315 -11.95 -4.69 -1.76
N GLN A 316 -12.98 -5.49 -2.01
CA GLN A 316 -13.42 -5.78 -3.38
C GLN A 316 -13.84 -4.50 -4.10
N LEU A 317 -14.67 -3.65 -3.49
CA LEU A 317 -15.07 -2.37 -4.07
C LEU A 317 -13.87 -1.45 -4.34
N LYS A 318 -12.89 -1.41 -3.43
CA LYS A 318 -11.63 -0.67 -3.62
C LYS A 318 -10.87 -1.18 -4.83
N LYS A 319 -10.73 -2.51 -4.98
CA LYS A 319 -10.10 -3.16 -6.14
C LYS A 319 -10.81 -2.81 -7.45
N TRP A 320 -12.13 -2.92 -7.50
CA TRP A 320 -12.93 -2.52 -8.67
C TRP A 320 -12.75 -1.02 -8.98
N SER A 321 -12.74 -0.19 -7.95
CA SER A 321 -12.55 1.25 -8.09
C SER A 321 -11.18 1.61 -8.64
N SER A 322 -10.11 0.97 -8.14
CA SER A 322 -8.73 1.26 -8.55
C SER A 322 -8.37 0.71 -9.93
N PHE A 323 -8.86 -0.48 -10.28
CA PHE A 323 -8.48 -1.15 -11.54
C PHE A 323 -9.39 -0.82 -12.72
N ILE A 324 -10.65 -0.43 -12.47
CA ILE A 324 -11.65 -0.25 -13.53
C ILE A 324 -12.23 1.15 -13.52
N ILE A 325 -12.89 1.54 -12.43
CA ILE A 325 -13.68 2.79 -12.40
C ILE A 325 -12.77 4.02 -12.55
N LEU A 326 -11.70 4.08 -11.77
CA LEU A 326 -10.79 5.22 -11.75
C LEU A 326 -10.03 5.36 -13.09
N PRO A 327 -9.37 4.32 -13.64
CA PRO A 327 -8.71 4.42 -14.93
C PRO A 327 -9.67 4.79 -16.06
N LEU A 328 -10.87 4.21 -16.09
CA LEU A 328 -11.88 4.51 -17.11
C LEU A 328 -12.32 5.98 -17.02
N THR A 329 -12.57 6.48 -15.82
CA THR A 329 -12.96 7.87 -15.60
C THR A 329 -11.86 8.84 -16.03
N MET A 330 -10.61 8.56 -15.65
CA MET A 330 -9.46 9.36 -16.04
C MET A 330 -9.21 9.32 -17.56
N LEU A 331 -9.44 8.17 -18.20
CA LEU A 331 -9.36 8.03 -19.65
C LEU A 331 -10.44 8.86 -20.35
N ILE A 332 -11.69 8.78 -19.91
CA ILE A 332 -12.79 9.59 -20.46
C ILE A 332 -12.48 11.08 -20.30
N GLN A 333 -12.05 11.50 -19.11
CA GLN A 333 -11.65 12.88 -18.85
C GLN A 333 -10.47 13.30 -19.73
N GLY A 334 -9.45 12.46 -19.86
CA GLY A 334 -8.29 12.69 -20.70
C GLY A 334 -8.64 12.83 -22.19
N VAL A 335 -9.50 11.96 -22.73
CA VAL A 335 -9.97 12.02 -24.12
C VAL A 335 -10.76 13.31 -24.38
N VAL A 336 -11.66 13.68 -23.47
CA VAL A 336 -12.43 14.93 -23.57
C VAL A 336 -11.50 16.14 -23.56
N LEU A 337 -10.52 16.18 -22.64
CA LEU A 337 -9.54 17.27 -22.54
C LEU A 337 -8.60 17.31 -23.74
N PHE A 338 -8.16 16.16 -24.26
CA PHE A 338 -7.27 16.08 -25.43
C PHE A 338 -7.99 16.57 -26.69
N PHE A 339 -9.17 16.03 -26.97
CA PHE A 339 -9.98 16.46 -28.11
C PHE A 339 -10.28 17.96 -28.04
N TYR A 340 -10.57 18.45 -26.84
CA TYR A 340 -10.77 19.87 -26.58
C TYR A 340 -9.52 20.72 -26.83
N GLY A 341 -8.38 20.35 -26.23
CA GLY A 341 -7.13 21.06 -26.39
C GLY A 341 -6.72 21.17 -27.85
N MET A 342 -6.88 20.09 -28.62
CA MET A 342 -6.64 20.07 -30.06
C MET A 342 -7.56 21.04 -30.82
N ARG A 343 -8.87 21.03 -30.56
CA ARG A 343 -9.79 21.96 -31.24
C ARG A 343 -9.51 23.42 -30.89
N PHE A 344 -9.21 23.71 -29.63
CA PHE A 344 -8.84 25.04 -29.19
C PHE A 344 -7.56 25.54 -29.88
N LEU A 345 -6.54 24.68 -29.99
CA LEU A 345 -5.29 25.00 -30.69
C LEU A 345 -5.52 25.26 -32.18
N MET A 346 -6.33 24.44 -32.86
CA MET A 346 -6.71 24.68 -34.26
C MET A 346 -7.44 26.02 -34.41
N PHE A 347 -8.39 26.32 -33.53
CA PHE A 347 -9.12 27.58 -33.56
C PHE A 347 -8.22 28.81 -33.36
N ILE A 348 -7.26 28.76 -32.42
CA ILE A 348 -6.29 29.84 -32.22
C ILE A 348 -5.37 30.01 -33.43
N LYS A 349 -4.96 28.90 -34.06
CA LYS A 349 -4.11 28.91 -35.25
C LYS A 349 -4.78 29.64 -36.41
N ASP A 350 -6.08 29.45 -36.58
CA ASP A 350 -6.83 29.96 -37.74
C ASP A 350 -7.46 31.34 -37.49
N SER A 351 -7.68 31.74 -36.23
CA SER A 351 -8.36 33.00 -35.92
C SER A 351 -7.42 34.22 -35.87
N ILE A 352 -7.68 35.20 -36.74
CA ILE A 352 -6.96 36.50 -36.85
C ILE A 352 -7.05 37.31 -35.55
N LEU A 353 -8.15 37.17 -34.80
CA LEU A 353 -8.44 37.87 -33.54
C LEU A 353 -7.46 37.52 -32.40
N PHE A 354 -6.72 36.41 -32.53
CA PHE A 354 -5.76 35.93 -31.54
C PHE A 354 -4.30 36.27 -31.89
N ALA A 355 -4.04 37.17 -32.83
CA ALA A 355 -2.68 37.62 -33.15
C ALA A 355 -1.90 38.07 -31.90
N ASN A 356 -2.55 38.81 -30.99
CA ASN A 356 -1.94 39.27 -29.74
C ASN A 356 -1.66 38.12 -28.75
N ILE A 357 -2.52 37.11 -28.67
CA ILE A 357 -2.27 35.91 -27.83
C ILE A 357 -1.18 35.03 -28.46
N ARG A 358 -1.12 34.93 -29.79
CA ARG A 358 -0.02 34.27 -30.51
C ARG A 358 1.32 34.98 -30.28
N VAL A 359 1.34 36.32 -30.27
CA VAL A 359 2.53 37.12 -29.95
C VAL A 359 2.92 36.95 -28.48
N ALA A 360 1.95 36.91 -27.55
CA ALA A 360 2.22 36.66 -26.13
C ALA A 360 2.78 35.25 -25.89
N LEU A 361 2.18 34.21 -26.49
CA LEU A 361 2.67 32.83 -26.42
C LEU A 361 4.04 32.66 -27.11
N ARG A 362 4.30 33.35 -28.22
CA ARG A 362 5.64 33.39 -28.84
C ARG A 362 6.66 34.04 -27.93
N LYS A 363 6.32 35.14 -27.25
CA LYS A 363 7.24 35.79 -26.29
C LYS A 363 7.59 34.87 -25.13
N VAL A 364 6.64 34.07 -24.64
CA VAL A 364 6.89 33.06 -23.60
C VAL A 364 7.83 31.94 -24.12
N ASN A 365 7.66 31.48 -25.37
CA ASN A 365 8.55 30.47 -25.95
C ASN A 365 9.95 31.00 -26.30
N TYR A 366 10.09 32.27 -26.70
CA TYR A 366 11.40 32.86 -27.02
C TYR A 366 12.21 33.25 -25.78
N GLN A 367 11.59 33.39 -24.61
CA GLN A 367 12.31 33.60 -23.34
C GLN A 367 12.85 32.30 -22.70
N LEU A 368 12.60 31.14 -23.31
CA LEU A 368 13.01 29.82 -22.83
C LEU A 368 14.09 29.13 -23.68
N THR A 369 14.59 29.80 -24.73
CA THR A 369 15.81 29.40 -25.42
C THR A 369 16.94 30.35 -25.00
N PRO A 370 18.03 29.85 -24.39
CA PRO A 370 19.15 30.69 -23.97
C PRO A 370 19.84 31.39 -25.16
#